data_AF-A0A659QM71-F1
#
_entry.id   AF-A0A659QM71-F1
#
_cell.length_a   1.000
_cell.length_b   1.000
_cell.length_c   1.000
_cell.angle_alpha   90.00
_cell.angle_beta   90.00
_cell.angle_gamma   90.00
#
_symmetry.space_group_name_H-M   'P 1'
#
loop_
_entity.id
_entity.type
_entity.pdbx_description
1 polymer ?
#
loop_
_entity_poly.entity_id
_entity_poly.type
_entity_poly.pdbx_seq_one_letter_code
_entity_poly.pdbx_strand_id
1 'polypeptide(L)'
;PDPAPPRLRTLAWQEIDRRAERLHIPLFLVHTALKINSPNGKSYSERLDTVKTEKQLSAIFDDFINMVPMGQTLFGSYNPVHTGGPMQVSIAFAEQHAKGYPWKMTGTVRQEVFTRRGGLWFGTYHLLNYPANYSAPVFRFADFNAGWYASRNAAFQNAVSKASGVKLALDGDLIRYNSKEPGKTELAVRKLAGQLGMSEREIRSQLEKGDSLAFEKTALYKKVYKLAEAKTGKTLAREMLPGIQLESPKITRKLTTAWFAKRVDERRARCMGR
;
A
#
# COMPACT_ATOMS: atom_id res chain seq x y z
N PRO A 1 -10.33 15.41 -10.89
CA PRO A 1 -11.29 14.41 -11.42
C PRO A 1 -10.90 13.03 -10.89
N ASP A 2 -11.86 12.24 -10.41
CA ASP A 2 -11.58 10.86 -10.02
C ASP A 2 -11.21 10.03 -11.24
N PRO A 3 -10.22 9.12 -11.15
CA PRO A 3 -9.89 8.24 -12.25
C PRO A 3 -11.09 7.37 -12.65
N ALA A 4 -11.26 7.17 -13.96
CA ALA A 4 -12.23 6.24 -14.53
C ALA A 4 -11.46 5.04 -15.12
N PRO A 5 -11.14 4.02 -14.31
CA PRO A 5 -10.39 2.86 -14.79
C PRO A 5 -11.20 2.11 -15.87
N PRO A 6 -10.55 1.63 -16.95
CA PRO A 6 -11.23 0.85 -17.98
C PRO A 6 -11.91 -0.38 -17.40
N ARG A 7 -13.06 -0.75 -17.95
CA ARG A 7 -13.81 -1.99 -17.59
C ARG A 7 -14.23 -2.09 -16.11
N LEU A 8 -14.31 -0.97 -15.37
CA LEU A 8 -14.68 -0.99 -13.94
C LEU A 8 -16.00 -1.73 -13.69
N ARG A 9 -17.03 -1.48 -14.50
CA ARG A 9 -18.31 -2.20 -14.45
C ARG A 9 -18.14 -3.71 -14.51
N THR A 10 -17.41 -4.19 -15.53
CA THR A 10 -17.19 -5.61 -15.74
C THR A 10 -16.42 -6.23 -14.59
N LEU A 11 -15.39 -5.55 -14.09
CA LEU A 11 -14.61 -6.01 -12.93
C LEU A 11 -15.46 -6.07 -11.65
N ALA A 12 -16.36 -5.10 -11.44
CA ALA A 12 -17.25 -5.08 -10.29
C ALA A 12 -18.20 -6.29 -10.29
N TRP A 13 -18.86 -6.56 -11.42
CA TRP A 13 -19.72 -7.74 -11.57
C TRP A 13 -18.95 -9.05 -11.42
N GLN A 14 -17.78 -9.18 -12.04
CA GLN A 14 -16.92 -10.37 -11.90
C GLN A 14 -16.54 -10.64 -10.45
N GLU A 15 -16.21 -9.60 -9.66
CA GLU A 15 -15.88 -9.77 -8.25
C GLU A 15 -17.11 -10.16 -7.41
N ILE A 16 -18.30 -9.64 -7.73
CA ILE A 16 -19.56 -10.05 -7.09
C ILE A 16 -19.83 -11.54 -7.36
N ASP A 17 -19.75 -11.95 -8.63
CA ASP A 17 -20.02 -13.33 -9.05
C ASP A 17 -19.01 -14.29 -8.42
N ARG A 18 -17.72 -13.95 -8.46
CA ARG A 18 -16.64 -14.74 -7.83
C ARG A 18 -16.84 -14.90 -6.33
N ARG A 19 -17.31 -13.86 -5.63
CA ARG A 19 -17.62 -13.96 -4.19
C ARG A 19 -18.83 -14.85 -3.93
N ALA A 20 -19.86 -14.74 -4.76
CA ALA A 20 -21.06 -15.58 -4.67
C ALA A 20 -20.70 -17.06 -4.86
N GLU A 21 -19.91 -17.38 -5.89
CA GLU A 21 -19.40 -18.73 -6.15
C GLU A 21 -18.58 -19.27 -4.98
N ARG A 22 -17.66 -18.48 -4.43
CA ARG A 22 -16.84 -18.87 -3.26
C ARG A 22 -17.70 -19.19 -2.03
N LEU A 23 -18.85 -18.54 -1.90
CA LEU A 23 -19.82 -18.77 -0.82
C LEU A 23 -20.90 -19.79 -1.21
N HIS A 24 -20.80 -20.43 -2.38
CA HIS A 24 -21.78 -21.38 -2.91
C HIS A 24 -23.21 -20.80 -3.02
N ILE A 25 -23.32 -19.50 -3.29
CA ILE A 25 -24.59 -18.80 -3.49
C ILE A 25 -24.89 -18.77 -5.00
N PRO A 26 -26.05 -19.28 -5.45
CA PRO A 26 -26.46 -19.18 -6.86
C PRO A 26 -26.47 -17.75 -7.40
N LEU A 27 -25.84 -17.51 -8.56
CA LEU A 27 -25.69 -16.17 -9.14
C LEU A 27 -27.03 -15.44 -9.36
N PHE A 28 -28.06 -16.18 -9.80
CA PHE A 28 -29.38 -15.59 -10.03
C PHE A 28 -30.00 -15.00 -8.76
N LEU A 29 -29.72 -15.56 -7.57
CA LEU A 29 -30.18 -15.01 -6.30
C LEU A 29 -29.50 -13.69 -5.98
N VAL A 30 -28.17 -13.61 -6.19
CA VAL A 30 -27.39 -12.39 -5.96
C VAL A 30 -27.84 -11.28 -6.91
N HIS A 31 -27.98 -11.60 -8.20
CA HIS A 31 -28.42 -10.62 -9.21
C HIS A 31 -29.85 -10.14 -8.94
N THR A 32 -30.74 -11.02 -8.46
CA THR A 32 -32.10 -10.65 -8.06
C THR A 32 -32.10 -9.77 -6.81
N ALA A 33 -31.29 -10.10 -5.80
CA ALA A 33 -31.17 -9.28 -4.59
C ALA A 33 -30.68 -7.86 -4.91
N LEU A 34 -29.76 -7.71 -5.87
CA LEU A 34 -29.26 -6.40 -6.31
C LEU A 34 -30.28 -5.57 -7.11
N LYS A 35 -31.47 -6.11 -7.44
CA LYS A 35 -32.58 -5.33 -8.00
C LYS A 35 -33.31 -4.48 -6.96
N ILE A 36 -32.99 -4.62 -5.66
CA ILE A 36 -33.54 -3.75 -4.63
C ILE A 36 -33.19 -2.28 -4.92
N ASN A 37 -34.16 -1.39 -4.72
CA ASN A 37 -34.00 0.04 -4.95
C ASN A 37 -33.11 0.65 -3.86
N SER A 38 -32.12 1.41 -4.31
CA SER A 38 -31.29 2.22 -3.43
C SER A 38 -31.98 3.56 -3.09
N PRO A 39 -31.45 4.38 -2.17
CA PRO A 39 -32.09 5.63 -1.73
C PRO A 39 -32.30 6.67 -2.85
N ASN A 40 -31.65 6.52 -4.01
CA ASN A 40 -31.83 7.40 -5.16
C ASN A 40 -32.89 6.91 -6.16
N GLY A 41 -33.67 5.89 -5.81
CA GLY A 41 -34.75 5.33 -6.62
C GLY A 41 -34.32 4.35 -7.71
N LYS A 42 -33.02 4.23 -8.02
CA LYS A 42 -32.47 3.20 -8.92
C LYS A 42 -32.07 1.96 -8.14
N SER A 43 -32.17 0.80 -8.76
CA SER A 43 -31.66 -0.44 -8.20
C SER A 43 -30.13 -0.45 -8.11
N TYR A 44 -29.58 -1.24 -7.18
CA TYR A 44 -28.12 -1.41 -7.12
C TYR A 44 -27.55 -2.00 -8.42
N SER A 45 -28.29 -2.89 -9.08
CA SER A 45 -27.91 -3.44 -10.39
C SER A 45 -27.77 -2.35 -11.46
N GLU A 46 -28.73 -1.44 -11.60
CA GLU A 46 -28.66 -0.33 -12.56
C GLU A 46 -27.50 0.64 -12.25
N ARG A 47 -27.23 0.87 -10.95
CA ARG A 47 -26.11 1.71 -10.52
C ARG A 47 -24.76 1.05 -10.84
N LEU A 48 -24.65 -0.27 -10.66
CA LEU A 48 -23.47 -1.04 -11.04
C LEU A 48 -23.28 -1.06 -12.56
N ASP A 49 -24.36 -1.18 -13.33
CA ASP A 49 -24.31 -1.21 -14.80
C ASP A 49 -23.90 0.11 -15.45
N THR A 50 -24.01 1.20 -14.70
CA THR A 50 -23.66 2.56 -15.15
C THR A 50 -22.42 3.12 -14.44
N VAL A 51 -21.76 2.33 -13.58
CA VAL A 51 -20.60 2.76 -12.80
C VAL A 51 -19.40 3.06 -13.70
N LYS A 52 -18.79 4.23 -13.52
CA LYS A 52 -17.63 4.70 -14.29
C LYS A 52 -16.40 4.98 -13.43
N THR A 53 -16.59 5.33 -12.16
CA THR A 53 -15.50 5.72 -11.26
C THR A 53 -15.50 4.93 -9.97
N GLU A 54 -14.33 4.82 -9.35
CA GLU A 54 -14.18 4.18 -8.03
C GLU A 54 -14.97 4.91 -6.94
N LYS A 55 -15.09 6.24 -7.05
CA LYS A 55 -15.93 7.03 -6.15
C LYS A 55 -17.40 6.59 -6.23
N GLN A 56 -17.92 6.38 -7.44
CA GLN A 56 -19.29 5.88 -7.62
C GLN A 56 -19.44 4.47 -7.05
N LEU A 57 -18.48 3.58 -7.32
CA LEU A 57 -18.49 2.22 -6.78
C LEU A 57 -18.46 2.21 -5.25
N SER A 58 -17.61 3.04 -4.64
CA SER A 58 -17.56 3.21 -3.18
C SER A 58 -18.88 3.75 -2.63
N ALA A 59 -19.50 4.74 -3.29
CA ALA A 59 -20.78 5.29 -2.85
C ALA A 59 -21.93 4.28 -2.98
N ILE A 60 -21.93 3.44 -4.03
CA ILE A 60 -22.88 2.33 -4.17
C ILE A 60 -22.75 1.37 -2.98
N PHE A 61 -21.53 0.99 -2.62
CA PHE A 61 -21.28 0.11 -1.48
C PHE A 61 -21.69 0.74 -0.15
N ASP A 62 -21.30 2.00 0.08
CA ASP A 62 -21.64 2.74 1.31
C ASP A 62 -23.16 2.87 1.47
N ASP A 63 -23.89 3.19 0.40
CA ASP A 63 -25.35 3.25 0.40
C ASP A 63 -25.99 1.90 0.73
N PHE A 64 -25.44 0.80 0.21
CA PHE A 64 -25.96 -0.55 0.46
C PHE A 64 -25.86 -0.92 1.94
N ILE A 65 -24.68 -0.75 2.54
CA ILE A 65 -24.49 -1.12 3.95
C ILE A 65 -25.17 -0.13 4.91
N ASN A 66 -25.43 1.11 4.49
CA ASN A 66 -26.21 2.07 5.28
C ASN A 66 -27.70 1.69 5.40
N MET A 67 -28.20 0.73 4.62
CA MET A 67 -29.58 0.24 4.75
C MET A 67 -29.80 -0.53 6.05
N VAL A 68 -28.74 -1.06 6.66
CA VAL A 68 -28.82 -1.82 7.91
C VAL A 68 -28.17 -1.05 9.05
N PRO A 69 -28.78 -1.02 10.25
CA PRO A 69 -28.16 -0.42 11.43
C PRO A 69 -26.77 -1.00 11.68
N MET A 70 -25.81 -0.14 12.04
CA MET A 70 -24.41 -0.50 12.23
C MET A 70 -23.70 -1.09 10.99
N GLY A 71 -24.30 -1.02 9.79
CA GLY A 71 -23.71 -1.63 8.61
C GLY A 71 -22.34 -1.08 8.22
N GLN A 72 -22.07 0.20 8.47
CA GLN A 72 -20.73 0.78 8.29
C GLN A 72 -19.70 0.12 9.23
N THR A 73 -20.04 -0.04 10.50
CA THR A 73 -19.17 -0.66 11.51
C THR A 73 -18.92 -2.14 11.21
N LEU A 74 -19.95 -2.85 10.75
CA LEU A 74 -19.88 -4.29 10.51
C LEU A 74 -19.31 -4.65 9.13
N PHE A 75 -19.58 -3.84 8.11
CA PHE A 75 -19.33 -4.21 6.72
C PHE A 75 -18.48 -3.19 5.92
N GLY A 76 -18.13 -2.03 6.48
CA GLY A 76 -17.37 -0.99 5.76
C GLY A 76 -16.00 -1.45 5.27
N SER A 77 -15.36 -2.38 6.00
CA SER A 77 -14.07 -2.99 5.61
C SER A 77 -14.15 -3.88 4.35
N TYR A 78 -15.35 -4.31 3.94
CA TYR A 78 -15.55 -5.11 2.73
C TYR A 78 -15.68 -4.27 1.45
N ASN A 79 -15.65 -2.93 1.56
CA ASN A 79 -15.69 -2.04 0.41
C ASN A 79 -14.51 -2.37 -0.53
N PRO A 80 -14.76 -2.71 -1.81
CA PRO A 80 -13.73 -3.18 -2.73
C PRO A 80 -12.75 -2.09 -3.16
N VAL A 81 -13.06 -0.83 -2.86
CA VAL A 81 -12.21 0.32 -3.21
C VAL A 81 -11.32 0.66 -2.03
N HIS A 82 -10.03 0.36 -2.14
CA HIS A 82 -9.06 0.57 -1.06
C HIS A 82 -8.20 1.82 -1.23
N THR A 83 -8.26 2.47 -2.40
CA THR A 83 -7.54 3.71 -2.70
C THR A 83 -8.48 4.74 -3.33
N GLY A 84 -8.23 6.02 -3.10
CA GLY A 84 -9.12 7.06 -3.61
C GLY A 84 -8.44 8.40 -3.92
N GLY A 85 -9.18 9.25 -4.62
CA GLY A 85 -8.81 10.63 -4.89
C GLY A 85 -7.70 10.82 -5.94
N PRO A 86 -7.30 12.09 -6.16
CA PRO A 86 -6.34 12.48 -7.20
C PRO A 86 -4.93 11.90 -7.02
N MET A 87 -4.55 11.52 -5.80
CA MET A 87 -3.26 10.91 -5.49
C MET A 87 -3.35 9.40 -5.20
N GLN A 88 -4.54 8.78 -5.37
CA GLN A 88 -4.74 7.33 -5.17
C GLN A 88 -4.26 6.85 -3.79
N VAL A 89 -4.69 7.56 -2.75
CA VAL A 89 -4.25 7.31 -1.36
C VAL A 89 -5.01 6.12 -0.79
N SER A 90 -4.32 5.24 -0.05
CA SER A 90 -4.95 4.15 0.71
C SER A 90 -5.95 4.72 1.73
N ILE A 91 -7.17 4.18 1.75
CA ILE A 91 -8.20 4.59 2.71
C ILE A 91 -7.78 4.24 4.13
N ALA A 92 -7.18 3.05 4.34
CA ALA A 92 -6.67 2.65 5.65
C ALA A 92 -5.56 3.60 6.15
N PHE A 93 -4.67 4.04 5.24
CA PHE A 93 -3.66 5.03 5.59
C PHE A 93 -4.31 6.36 6.01
N ALA A 94 -5.29 6.83 5.25
CA ALA A 94 -5.99 8.08 5.56
C ALA A 94 -6.74 8.01 6.89
N GLU A 95 -7.39 6.89 7.20
CA GLU A 95 -8.08 6.68 8.47
C GLU A 95 -7.11 6.71 9.66
N GLN A 96 -5.94 6.09 9.54
CA GLN A 96 -4.89 6.12 10.57
C GLN A 96 -4.28 7.52 10.77
N HIS A 97 -4.30 8.36 9.73
CA HIS A 97 -3.66 9.69 9.72
C HIS A 97 -4.66 10.84 9.62
N ALA A 98 -5.92 10.62 10.01
CA ALA A 98 -6.95 11.68 9.99
C ALA A 98 -6.71 12.77 11.04
N LYS A 99 -5.95 12.46 12.10
CA LYS A 99 -5.59 13.44 13.14
C LYS A 99 -4.70 14.53 12.55
N GLY A 100 -5.08 15.79 12.77
CA GLY A 100 -4.39 16.95 12.23
C GLY A 100 -4.89 17.41 10.85
N TYR A 101 -5.91 16.75 10.30
CA TYR A 101 -6.63 17.27 9.14
C TYR A 101 -7.28 18.62 9.48
N PRO A 102 -7.00 19.72 8.75
CA PRO A 102 -7.35 21.05 9.22
C PRO A 102 -8.78 21.48 8.87
N TRP A 103 -9.51 20.71 8.06
CA TRP A 103 -10.87 21.06 7.62
C TRP A 103 -11.92 20.16 8.26
N LYS A 104 -13.10 20.73 8.54
CA LYS A 104 -14.27 19.93 8.93
C LYS A 104 -14.66 18.99 7.79
N MET A 105 -14.69 17.69 8.08
CA MET A 105 -15.23 16.67 7.18
C MET A 105 -16.76 16.67 7.29
N THR A 106 -17.46 16.63 6.16
CA THR A 106 -18.94 16.51 6.13
C THR A 106 -19.41 15.07 6.16
N GLY A 107 -18.50 14.11 6.01
CA GLY A 107 -18.76 12.68 5.94
C GLY A 107 -17.58 11.88 6.47
N THR A 108 -17.42 10.64 5.99
CA THR A 108 -16.33 9.75 6.45
C THR A 108 -14.97 10.16 5.88
N VAL A 109 -13.88 9.70 6.51
CA VAL A 109 -12.52 9.90 5.99
C VAL A 109 -12.40 9.39 4.55
N ARG A 110 -13.00 8.22 4.25
CA ARG A 110 -13.11 7.65 2.92
C ARG A 110 -13.72 8.63 1.91
N GLN A 111 -14.86 9.24 2.24
CA GLN A 111 -15.52 10.21 1.37
C GLN A 111 -14.66 11.46 1.18
N GLU A 112 -13.98 11.91 2.24
CA GLU A 112 -13.08 13.06 2.19
C GLU A 112 -11.87 12.80 1.27
N VAL A 113 -11.30 11.60 1.27
CA VAL A 113 -10.20 11.21 0.36
C VAL A 113 -10.58 11.36 -1.12
N PHE A 114 -11.84 11.13 -1.49
CA PHE A 114 -12.34 11.34 -2.86
C PHE A 114 -12.56 12.81 -3.23
N THR A 115 -12.39 13.75 -2.30
CA THR A 115 -12.38 15.18 -2.63
C THR A 115 -11.00 15.59 -3.14
N ARG A 116 -10.92 16.69 -3.91
CA ARG A 116 -9.63 17.24 -4.33
C ARG A 116 -8.76 17.59 -3.11
N ARG A 117 -9.34 18.27 -2.12
CA ARG A 117 -8.62 18.73 -0.92
C ARG A 117 -8.14 17.56 -0.07
N GLY A 118 -9.01 16.60 0.22
CA GLY A 118 -8.68 15.45 1.06
C GLY A 118 -7.64 14.57 0.39
N GLY A 119 -7.83 14.20 -0.87
CA GLY A 119 -6.86 13.38 -1.58
C GLY A 119 -5.49 14.05 -1.76
N LEU A 120 -5.43 15.38 -1.94
CA LEU A 120 -4.16 16.13 -1.95
C LEU A 120 -3.52 16.20 -0.56
N TRP A 121 -4.29 16.44 0.50
CA TRP A 121 -3.77 16.52 1.85
C TRP A 121 -3.22 15.16 2.31
N PHE A 122 -4.04 14.10 2.26
CA PHE A 122 -3.62 12.76 2.67
C PHE A 122 -2.49 12.21 1.78
N GLY A 123 -2.51 12.54 0.48
CA GLY A 123 -1.45 12.13 -0.43
C GLY A 123 -0.14 12.86 -0.18
N THR A 124 -0.18 14.17 0.07
CA THR A 124 1.03 14.93 0.43
C THR A 124 1.55 14.52 1.80
N TYR A 125 0.65 14.23 2.74
CA TYR A 125 1.00 13.66 4.04
C TYR A 125 1.71 12.32 3.86
N HIS A 126 1.15 11.39 3.08
CA HIS A 126 1.80 10.11 2.77
C HIS A 126 3.16 10.29 2.07
N LEU A 127 3.30 11.27 1.19
CA LEU A 127 4.53 11.46 0.43
C LEU A 127 5.65 12.12 1.27
N LEU A 128 5.31 13.07 2.14
CA LEU A 128 6.28 13.98 2.76
C LEU A 128 6.29 13.93 4.29
N ASN A 129 5.22 13.49 4.95
CA ASN A 129 5.10 13.50 6.41
C ASN A 129 5.78 12.30 7.09
N TYR A 130 6.93 11.90 6.56
CA TYR A 130 7.86 11.00 7.22
C TYR A 130 9.29 11.43 6.88
N PRO A 131 10.18 11.51 7.90
CA PRO A 131 11.55 11.89 7.66
C PRO A 131 12.28 10.75 6.94
N ALA A 132 12.98 11.06 5.85
CA ALA A 132 13.76 10.10 5.09
C ALA A 132 14.97 10.79 4.49
N ASN A 133 16.13 10.13 4.55
CA ASN A 133 17.42 10.63 4.09
C ASN A 133 17.73 10.18 2.66
N TYR A 134 16.76 10.33 1.75
CA TYR A 134 16.93 9.87 0.37
C TYR A 134 17.66 10.88 -0.50
N SER A 135 18.55 10.40 -1.36
CA SER A 135 19.31 11.27 -2.27
C SER A 135 18.46 11.81 -3.42
N ALA A 136 17.33 11.17 -3.73
CA ALA A 136 16.47 11.51 -4.84
C ALA A 136 14.97 11.30 -4.53
N PRO A 137 14.06 12.13 -5.10
CA PRO A 137 12.61 11.99 -4.91
C PRO A 137 12.03 10.65 -5.35
N VAL A 138 12.68 9.97 -6.31
CA VAL A 138 12.22 8.68 -6.85
C VAL A 138 12.02 7.61 -5.76
N PHE A 139 12.81 7.64 -4.70
CA PHE A 139 12.68 6.71 -3.57
C PHE A 139 11.44 7.01 -2.72
N ARG A 140 11.05 8.27 -2.55
CA ARG A 140 9.76 8.62 -1.94
C ARG A 140 8.58 8.18 -2.81
N PHE A 141 8.72 8.21 -4.13
CA PHE A 141 7.67 7.70 -5.03
C PHE A 141 7.56 6.18 -4.96
N ALA A 142 8.67 5.47 -4.82
CA ALA A 142 8.64 4.04 -4.53
C ALA A 142 7.96 3.75 -3.19
N ASP A 143 8.35 4.46 -2.12
CA ASP A 143 7.75 4.32 -0.79
C ASP A 143 6.26 4.67 -0.77
N PHE A 144 5.81 5.65 -1.57
CA PHE A 144 4.39 5.98 -1.68
C PHE A 144 3.56 4.75 -2.10
N ASN A 145 4.11 3.92 -2.98
CA ASN A 145 3.46 2.71 -3.47
C ASN A 145 3.73 1.47 -2.61
N ALA A 146 4.93 1.32 -2.05
CA ALA A 146 5.39 0.13 -1.34
C ALA A 146 5.30 0.24 0.20
N GLY A 147 4.98 1.42 0.74
CA GLY A 147 5.00 1.72 2.16
C GLY A 147 6.21 2.56 2.57
N TRP A 148 6.05 3.33 3.65
CA TRP A 148 7.13 4.17 4.18
C TRP A 148 8.39 3.36 4.46
N TYR A 149 9.52 3.90 4.01
CA TYR A 149 10.86 3.32 4.14
C TYR A 149 11.15 2.05 3.33
N ALA A 150 10.24 1.62 2.44
CA ALA A 150 10.45 0.45 1.60
C ALA A 150 11.76 0.51 0.79
N SER A 151 12.12 1.68 0.26
CA SER A 151 13.33 1.86 -0.56
C SER A 151 14.63 1.67 0.25
N ARG A 152 14.69 2.23 1.47
CA ARG A 152 15.80 1.97 2.40
C ARG A 152 15.82 0.50 2.83
N ASN A 153 14.66 -0.08 3.12
CA ASN A 153 14.59 -1.47 3.56
C ASN A 153 15.01 -2.45 2.47
N ALA A 154 14.67 -2.18 1.20
CA ALA A 154 15.15 -2.95 0.06
C ALA A 154 16.68 -2.90 -0.04
N ALA A 155 17.30 -1.74 0.21
CA ALA A 155 18.75 -1.62 0.27
C ALA A 155 19.36 -2.40 1.43
N PHE A 156 18.73 -2.36 2.61
CA PHE A 156 19.13 -3.17 3.75
C PHE A 156 19.03 -4.67 3.46
N GLN A 157 17.95 -5.14 2.83
CA GLN A 157 17.82 -6.53 2.38
C GLN A 157 18.91 -6.93 1.38
N ASN A 158 19.34 -6.01 0.51
CA ASN A 158 20.48 -6.27 -0.37
C ASN A 158 21.78 -6.43 0.45
N ALA A 159 22.02 -5.58 1.44
CA ALA A 159 23.16 -5.73 2.36
C ALA A 159 23.11 -7.07 3.13
N VAL A 160 21.93 -7.45 3.65
CA VAL A 160 21.72 -8.78 4.27
C VAL A 160 22.02 -9.90 3.29
N SER A 161 21.59 -9.78 2.03
CA SER A 161 21.88 -10.79 1.00
C SER A 161 23.37 -10.92 0.72
N LYS A 162 24.10 -9.81 0.66
CA LYS A 162 25.57 -9.80 0.49
C LYS A 162 26.30 -10.35 1.72
N ALA A 163 25.83 -10.03 2.92
CA ALA A 163 26.43 -10.51 4.16
C ALA A 163 26.18 -12.01 4.40
N SER A 164 24.97 -12.50 4.14
CA SER A 164 24.54 -13.88 4.46
C SER A 164 24.68 -14.87 3.31
N GLY A 165 24.78 -14.40 2.06
CA GLY A 165 24.70 -15.25 0.87
C GLY A 165 23.27 -15.71 0.53
N VAL A 166 22.25 -15.33 1.30
CA VAL A 166 20.85 -15.67 1.04
C VAL A 166 20.25 -14.69 0.04
N LYS A 167 19.61 -15.19 -1.02
CA LYS A 167 18.90 -14.35 -2.00
C LYS A 167 17.55 -13.87 -1.44
N LEU A 168 17.38 -12.56 -1.27
CA LEU A 168 16.13 -11.92 -0.85
C LEU A 168 15.41 -11.22 -2.02
N ALA A 169 14.10 -10.98 -1.86
CA ALA A 169 13.24 -10.38 -2.88
C ALA A 169 13.41 -8.85 -3.04
N LEU A 170 14.11 -8.19 -2.11
CA LEU A 170 14.33 -6.74 -2.08
C LEU A 170 13.00 -5.94 -2.14
N ASP A 171 11.98 -6.43 -1.43
CA ASP A 171 10.62 -5.88 -1.36
C ASP A 171 10.45 -4.81 -0.27
N GLY A 172 11.42 -4.66 0.64
CA GLY A 172 11.34 -3.73 1.77
C GLY A 172 10.71 -4.30 3.03
N ASP A 173 10.22 -5.54 3.02
CA ASP A 173 9.63 -6.19 4.18
C ASP A 173 10.72 -6.82 5.07
N LEU A 174 10.96 -6.20 6.21
CA LEU A 174 11.97 -6.68 7.16
C LEU A 174 11.46 -7.81 8.05
N ILE A 175 10.16 -7.80 8.36
CA ILE A 175 9.48 -8.75 9.24
C ILE A 175 8.10 -9.10 8.71
N ARG A 176 7.49 -10.15 9.29
CA ARG A 176 6.05 -10.36 9.18
C ARG A 176 5.37 -9.50 10.25
N TYR A 177 4.65 -8.47 9.85
CA TYR A 177 3.98 -7.56 10.79
C TYR A 177 2.78 -8.19 11.51
N ASN A 178 2.09 -9.12 10.84
CA ASN A 178 0.91 -9.81 11.38
C ASN A 178 1.24 -11.18 12.02
N SER A 179 2.52 -11.47 12.29
CA SER A 179 2.93 -12.73 12.88
C SER A 179 4.18 -12.56 13.75
N LYS A 180 4.26 -13.37 14.81
CA LYS A 180 5.49 -13.52 15.61
C LYS A 180 6.53 -14.40 14.92
N GLU A 181 6.13 -15.13 13.88
CA GLU A 181 7.04 -15.95 13.10
C GLU A 181 8.02 -15.09 12.30
N PRO A 182 9.29 -15.50 12.20
CA PRO A 182 10.28 -14.76 11.44
C PRO A 182 10.00 -14.80 9.93
N GLY A 183 10.14 -13.65 9.28
CA GLY A 183 10.12 -13.55 7.81
C GLY A 183 11.44 -14.02 7.18
N LYS A 184 11.50 -14.05 5.84
CA LYS A 184 12.72 -14.46 5.11
C LYS A 184 13.90 -13.54 5.41
N THR A 185 13.67 -12.23 5.46
CA THR A 185 14.69 -11.23 5.82
C THR A 185 15.22 -11.50 7.23
N GLU A 186 14.33 -11.66 8.20
CA GLU A 186 14.70 -11.95 9.59
C GLU A 186 15.49 -13.24 9.73
N LEU A 187 15.07 -14.34 9.08
CA LEU A 187 15.82 -15.59 9.07
C LEU A 187 17.23 -15.42 8.50
N ALA A 188 17.38 -14.64 7.42
CA ALA A 188 18.69 -14.35 6.84
C ALA A 188 19.58 -13.52 7.78
N VAL A 189 19.00 -12.59 8.55
CA VAL A 189 19.72 -11.81 9.57
C VAL A 189 20.09 -12.69 10.77
N ARG A 190 19.20 -13.58 11.22
CA ARG A 190 19.48 -14.54 12.32
C ARG A 190 20.65 -15.47 12.00
N LYS A 191 20.84 -15.85 10.73
CA LYS A 191 22.07 -16.58 10.30
C LYS A 191 23.37 -15.80 10.55
N LEU A 192 23.30 -14.47 10.64
CA LEU A 192 24.44 -13.60 10.94
C LEU A 192 24.61 -13.32 12.44
N ALA A 193 23.73 -13.82 13.32
CA ALA A 193 23.68 -13.48 14.75
C ALA A 193 25.05 -13.58 15.45
N GLY A 194 25.79 -14.67 15.21
CA GLY A 194 27.13 -14.85 15.79
C GLY A 194 28.14 -13.80 15.32
N GLN A 195 28.14 -13.46 14.02
CA GLN A 195 29.02 -12.42 13.46
C GLN A 195 28.63 -11.02 13.90
N LEU A 196 27.33 -10.80 14.14
CA LEU A 196 26.80 -9.54 14.64
C LEU A 196 26.99 -9.41 16.16
N GLY A 197 27.23 -10.50 16.89
CA GLY A 197 27.21 -10.52 18.35
C GLY A 197 25.86 -10.02 18.88
N MET A 198 24.76 -10.57 18.35
CA MET A 198 23.39 -10.19 18.69
C MET A 198 22.52 -11.43 18.86
N SER A 199 21.67 -11.44 19.87
CA SER A 199 20.62 -12.45 20.03
C SER A 199 19.52 -12.28 18.98
N GLU A 200 18.77 -13.35 18.72
CA GLU A 200 17.62 -13.30 17.81
C GLU A 200 16.54 -12.30 18.27
N ARG A 201 16.39 -12.12 19.59
CA ARG A 201 15.46 -11.15 20.17
C ARG A 201 15.91 -9.71 19.89
N GLU A 202 17.19 -9.41 20.03
CA GLU A 202 17.74 -8.08 19.69
C GLU A 202 17.62 -7.80 18.19
N ILE A 203 17.83 -8.82 17.35
CA ILE A 203 17.62 -8.73 15.90
C ILE A 203 16.16 -8.37 15.61
N ARG A 204 15.20 -9.13 16.13
CA ARG A 204 13.77 -8.87 15.92
C ARG A 204 13.38 -7.46 16.35
N SER A 205 13.74 -7.07 17.57
CA SER A 205 13.41 -5.76 18.14
C SER A 205 13.98 -4.59 17.31
N GLN A 206 15.12 -4.78 16.65
CA GLN A 206 15.68 -3.76 15.77
C GLN A 206 15.07 -3.78 14.37
N LEU A 207 14.73 -4.95 13.80
CA LEU A 207 14.00 -5.05 12.54
C LEU A 207 12.58 -4.48 12.63
N GLU A 208 11.93 -4.58 13.78
CA GLU A 208 10.63 -3.97 14.06
C GLU A 208 10.63 -2.45 13.92
N LYS A 209 11.79 -1.80 14.00
CA LYS A 209 11.93 -0.35 13.76
C LYS A 209 11.93 0.01 12.27
N GLY A 210 11.80 -0.98 11.37
CA GLY A 210 11.86 -0.85 9.92
C GLY A 210 10.81 0.05 9.28
N ASP A 211 9.85 0.55 10.04
CA ASP A 211 8.85 1.54 9.64
C ASP A 211 9.17 2.96 10.16
N SER A 212 10.37 3.16 10.72
CA SER A 212 10.80 4.43 11.32
C SER A 212 12.20 4.83 10.89
N LEU A 213 12.52 6.14 10.98
CA LEU A 213 13.88 6.65 10.77
C LEU A 213 14.89 6.08 11.78
N ALA A 214 14.43 5.68 12.96
CA ALA A 214 15.31 5.17 14.02
C ALA A 214 16.04 3.89 13.60
N PHE A 215 15.54 3.14 12.61
CA PHE A 215 16.18 1.92 12.10
C PHE A 215 17.62 2.15 11.64
N GLU A 216 17.88 3.27 10.93
CA GLU A 216 19.22 3.61 10.40
C GLU A 216 20.26 3.80 11.51
N LYS A 217 19.80 4.13 12.72
CA LYS A 217 20.66 4.37 13.88
C LYS A 217 20.97 3.09 14.67
N THR A 218 20.24 2.00 14.41
CA THR A 218 20.34 0.75 15.15
C THR A 218 21.71 0.07 14.97
N ALA A 219 22.11 -0.71 15.97
CA ALA A 219 23.35 -1.48 15.90
C ALA A 219 23.28 -2.53 14.78
N LEU A 220 22.12 -3.17 14.59
CA LEU A 220 21.85 -4.14 13.54
C LEU A 220 22.11 -3.54 12.16
N TYR A 221 21.51 -2.38 11.88
CA TYR A 221 21.67 -1.69 10.59
C TYR A 221 23.16 -1.45 10.28
N LYS A 222 23.87 -0.82 11.23
CA LYS A 222 25.30 -0.48 11.07
C LYS A 222 26.18 -1.72 10.92
N LYS A 223 25.96 -2.75 11.76
CA LYS A 223 26.75 -3.99 11.74
C LYS A 223 26.53 -4.81 10.46
N VAL A 224 25.29 -4.92 9.97
CA VAL A 224 24.99 -5.61 8.71
C VAL A 224 25.69 -4.92 7.53
N TYR A 225 25.62 -3.60 7.44
CA TYR A 225 26.32 -2.88 6.37
C TYR A 225 27.83 -3.03 6.48
N LYS A 226 28.41 -2.88 7.67
CA LYS A 226 29.85 -3.11 7.89
C LYS A 226 30.27 -4.51 7.42
N LEU A 227 29.49 -5.54 7.78
CA LEU A 227 29.77 -6.91 7.38
C LEU A 227 29.63 -7.13 5.87
N ALA A 228 28.57 -6.59 5.26
CA ALA A 228 28.31 -6.70 3.84
C ALA A 228 29.39 -5.99 3.01
N GLU A 229 29.77 -4.77 3.40
CA GLU A 229 30.77 -3.95 2.70
C GLU A 229 32.17 -4.56 2.81
N ALA A 230 32.53 -5.12 3.97
CA ALA A 230 33.77 -5.87 4.15
C ALA A 230 33.84 -7.10 3.21
N LYS A 231 32.71 -7.80 3.01
CA LYS A 231 32.64 -8.93 2.06
C LYS A 231 32.67 -8.50 0.60
N THR A 232 32.09 -7.35 0.26
CA THR A 232 32.01 -6.89 -1.15
C THR A 232 33.15 -5.98 -1.58
N GLY A 233 33.97 -5.48 -0.65
CA GLY A 233 35.07 -4.55 -0.92
C GLY A 233 34.62 -3.16 -1.40
N LYS A 234 33.36 -2.79 -1.18
CA LYS A 234 32.78 -1.51 -1.63
C LYS A 234 31.65 -1.06 -0.74
N THR A 235 31.44 0.25 -0.69
CA THR A 235 30.27 0.87 -0.06
C THR A 235 28.99 0.46 -0.78
N LEU A 236 27.97 0.05 -0.02
CA LEU A 236 26.66 -0.34 -0.56
C LEU A 236 25.69 0.84 -0.57
N ALA A 237 24.73 0.83 -1.49
CA ALA A 237 23.64 1.81 -1.49
C ALA A 237 22.81 1.70 -0.19
N ARG A 238 22.27 2.83 0.29
CA ARG A 238 21.35 2.89 1.44
C ARG A 238 19.88 3.02 1.04
N GLU A 239 19.63 3.09 -0.26
CA GLU A 239 18.32 3.23 -0.89
C GLU A 239 18.32 2.48 -2.22
N MET A 240 17.24 1.76 -2.50
CA MET A 240 17.06 0.99 -3.73
C MET A 240 15.57 0.98 -4.11
N LEU A 241 15.24 0.94 -5.39
CA LEU A 241 13.84 0.77 -5.80
C LEU A 241 13.38 -0.67 -5.45
N PRO A 242 12.29 -0.84 -4.68
CA PRO A 242 11.80 -2.16 -4.31
C PRO A 242 11.41 -3.02 -5.52
N GLY A 243 11.72 -4.31 -5.43
CA GLY A 243 11.46 -5.33 -6.45
C GLY A 243 10.02 -5.87 -6.46
N ILE A 244 9.03 -5.08 -6.02
CA ILE A 244 7.64 -5.52 -5.86
C ILE A 244 6.92 -5.50 -7.22
N GLN A 245 6.21 -6.58 -7.54
CA GLN A 245 5.27 -6.61 -8.66
C GLN A 245 3.95 -5.95 -8.24
N LEU A 246 3.43 -5.07 -9.09
CA LEU A 246 2.15 -4.41 -8.84
C LEU A 246 1.01 -5.35 -9.23
N GLU A 247 0.18 -5.68 -8.24
CA GLU A 247 -1.01 -6.51 -8.43
C GLU A 247 -2.27 -5.66 -8.29
N SER A 248 -3.14 -5.74 -9.31
CA SER A 248 -4.47 -5.14 -9.28
C SER A 248 -5.32 -5.82 -10.35
N PRO A 249 -6.64 -6.00 -10.13
CA PRO A 249 -7.56 -6.47 -11.18
C PRO A 249 -7.53 -5.63 -12.46
N LYS A 250 -7.03 -4.39 -12.36
CA LYS A 250 -6.91 -3.44 -13.48
C LYS A 250 -5.59 -3.56 -14.25
N ILE A 251 -4.60 -4.28 -13.72
CA ILE A 251 -3.25 -4.38 -14.29
C ILE A 251 -3.17 -5.64 -15.14
N THR A 252 -3.02 -5.46 -16.46
CA THR A 252 -2.93 -6.56 -17.44
C THR A 252 -1.50 -6.89 -17.85
N ARG A 253 -0.50 -6.15 -17.35
CA ARG A 253 0.92 -6.29 -17.67
C ARG A 253 1.75 -6.33 -16.40
N LYS A 254 2.90 -7.02 -16.42
CA LYS A 254 3.83 -7.07 -15.28
C LYS A 254 4.44 -5.69 -15.04
N LEU A 255 3.92 -4.96 -14.06
CA LEU A 255 4.44 -3.67 -13.61
C LEU A 255 5.15 -3.84 -12.26
N THR A 256 6.09 -2.95 -11.96
CA THR A 256 6.82 -2.96 -10.69
C THR A 256 6.76 -1.60 -9.99
N THR A 257 7.02 -1.57 -8.69
CA THR A 257 7.20 -0.31 -7.94
C THR A 257 8.27 0.57 -8.58
N ALA A 258 9.36 -0.02 -9.08
CA ALA A 258 10.39 0.70 -9.82
C ALA A 258 9.85 1.37 -11.10
N TRP A 259 8.99 0.70 -11.85
CA TRP A 259 8.32 1.30 -13.01
C TRP A 259 7.42 2.47 -12.59
N PHE A 260 6.61 2.29 -11.56
CA PHE A 260 5.73 3.34 -11.04
C PHE A 260 6.55 4.57 -10.63
N ALA A 261 7.56 4.39 -9.78
CA ALA A 261 8.38 5.47 -9.25
C ALA A 261 9.06 6.28 -10.35
N LYS A 262 9.61 5.60 -11.37
CA LYS A 262 10.23 6.26 -12.53
C LYS A 262 9.21 7.07 -13.34
N ARG A 263 8.01 6.54 -13.58
CA ARG A 263 6.96 7.27 -14.32
C ARG A 263 6.49 8.51 -13.58
N VAL A 264 6.41 8.45 -12.26
CA VAL A 264 6.10 9.62 -11.41
C VAL A 264 7.23 10.64 -11.48
N ASP A 265 8.49 10.20 -11.34
CA ASP A 265 9.64 11.10 -11.37
C ASP A 265 9.83 11.78 -12.73
N GLU A 266 9.63 11.05 -13.84
CA GLU A 266 9.59 11.62 -15.20
C GLU A 266 8.54 12.74 -15.31
N ARG A 267 7.35 12.54 -14.74
CA ARG A 267 6.29 13.55 -14.75
C ARG A 267 6.67 14.75 -13.89
N ARG A 268 7.23 14.52 -12.70
CA ARG A 268 7.74 15.59 -11.83
C ARG A 268 8.81 16.41 -12.55
N ALA A 269 9.82 15.77 -13.13
CA ALA A 269 10.90 16.44 -13.84
C ALA A 269 10.38 17.33 -14.97
N ARG A 270 9.42 16.83 -15.78
CA ARG A 270 8.74 17.64 -16.81
C ARG A 270 7.98 18.84 -16.24
N CYS A 271 7.37 18.71 -15.06
CA CYS A 271 6.69 19.83 -14.41
C CYS A 271 7.67 20.86 -13.84
N MET A 272 8.83 20.43 -13.31
CA MET A 272 9.84 21.32 -12.74
C MET A 272 10.68 22.06 -13.78
N GLY A 273 10.69 21.57 -15.03
CA GLY A 273 11.36 22.24 -16.15
C GLY A 273 10.45 23.19 -16.94
N ARG A 274 9.24 23.46 -16.45
CA ARG A 274 8.32 24.49 -16.96
C ARG A 274 8.39 25.70 -16.05
#